data_AF-A0A858CMG1-F1
#
_entry.id   AF-A0A858CMG1-F1
#
_cell.length_a   1.000
_cell.length_b   1.000
_cell.length_c   1.000
_cell.angle_alpha   90.00
_cell.angle_beta   90.00
_cell.angle_gamma   90.00
#
_symmetry.space_group_name_H-M   'P 1'
#
loop_
_entity.id
_entity.type
_entity.pdbx_description
1 polymer ?
#
loop_
_entity_poly.entity_id
_entity_poly.type
_entity_poly.pdbx_seq_one_letter_code
_entity_poly.pdbx_strand_id
1 'polypeptide(L)'
;MTALHAAVLTLAGLFLILGVPYWLWPLIKTTYKTGVASVRYELDRTGLTRLPAPLALAGFTIWSILFFALLFGVLWVIIATVTRLTALAALDPGDLRWFLLTLTATTAALGAVVALPFTLLRTGYNARQTRTAEENLTTDLINQAVAGLGAQKEVNRLARTVTYSDGGKPKALFQWYDELHPLPEADTDENGQLIRTVESWQNVTQTIPNLEVRLGAIYALERIAQDSHRDRVRIMEILCAYIRLNAPATSAHISPLQAWPNYPENRTPEALDDYVNAFNKNRENLKSWIRGLKISAPTPADIQAAIEVIGRRSPAQIALEQKRPHRQSDEPYRLDLRGVNLQAADLSNLDLKRALLTDSHLEGADLTEAHLEGADLTSAHLEGADLTSAHLEGTGLRWTHLKGADLRWTHLKGADLRWAHLEGAGLDGAYLEGANLLRAHLEGADLRWAHLEGAGLNGAHFSDTTFFRPASIRGAGLKDVDMTVPDLDPDQLPQLLAEAFGDASVILPNGLTAGTAPLAHWSPEVLELIDFYATWITYKTKPANAPAKP
;
A
#
# COMPACT_ATOMS: atom_id res chain seq x y z
N MET A 1 -70.22 41.59 -8.61
CA MET A 1 -69.56 40.26 -8.49
C MET A 1 -68.59 39.93 -9.63
N THR A 2 -68.89 40.26 -10.89
CA THR A 2 -68.02 39.92 -12.04
C THR A 2 -66.70 40.73 -12.09
N ALA A 3 -66.72 42.01 -11.68
CA ALA A 3 -65.53 42.87 -11.71
C ALA A 3 -64.45 42.47 -10.67
N LEU A 4 -64.84 42.01 -9.47
CA LEU A 4 -63.91 41.56 -8.44
C LEU A 4 -63.31 40.19 -8.77
N HIS A 5 -64.11 39.26 -9.32
CA HIS A 5 -63.63 37.98 -9.83
C HIS A 5 -62.67 38.18 -11.02
N ALA A 6 -63.03 39.06 -11.95
CA ALA A 6 -62.15 39.44 -13.05
C ALA A 6 -60.84 40.02 -12.51
N ALA A 7 -60.89 41.02 -11.61
CA ALA A 7 -59.71 41.66 -11.04
C ALA A 7 -58.77 40.70 -10.28
N VAL A 8 -59.31 39.73 -9.53
CA VAL A 8 -58.50 38.71 -8.84
C VAL A 8 -57.87 37.75 -9.84
N LEU A 9 -58.60 37.34 -10.89
CA LEU A 9 -58.04 36.51 -11.98
C LEU A 9 -57.01 37.27 -12.81
N THR A 10 -57.21 38.56 -13.09
CA THR A 10 -56.20 39.38 -13.78
C THR A 10 -55.01 39.68 -12.90
N LEU A 11 -55.18 39.91 -11.58
CA LEU A 11 -54.05 40.09 -10.66
C LEU A 11 -53.28 38.79 -10.47
N ALA A 12 -53.95 37.65 -10.32
CA ALA A 12 -53.30 36.34 -10.26
C ALA A 12 -52.59 36.00 -11.58
N GLY A 13 -53.22 36.31 -12.73
CA GLY A 13 -52.62 36.19 -14.06
C GLY A 13 -51.40 37.10 -14.24
N LEU A 14 -51.50 38.38 -13.86
CA LEU A 14 -50.36 39.32 -13.89
C LEU A 14 -49.23 38.89 -12.96
N PHE A 15 -49.54 38.33 -11.78
CA PHE A 15 -48.52 37.86 -10.84
C PHE A 15 -47.88 36.54 -11.28
N LEU A 16 -48.60 35.67 -12.00
CA LEU A 16 -48.00 34.52 -12.69
C LEU A 16 -47.12 34.96 -13.87
N ILE A 17 -47.54 35.99 -14.61
CA ILE A 17 -46.80 36.51 -15.78
C ILE A 17 -45.60 37.36 -15.36
N LEU A 18 -45.65 38.09 -14.23
CA LEU A 18 -44.58 39.00 -13.79
C LEU A 18 -43.80 38.48 -12.58
N GLY A 19 -44.48 37.82 -11.64
CA GLY A 19 -43.89 37.30 -10.41
C GLY A 19 -43.06 36.03 -10.63
N VAL A 20 -43.49 35.11 -11.51
CA VAL A 20 -42.70 33.92 -11.85
C VAL A 20 -41.40 34.30 -12.57
N PRO A 21 -41.39 35.22 -13.55
CA PRO A 21 -40.14 35.73 -14.11
C PRO A 21 -39.28 36.55 -13.14
N TYR A 22 -39.87 37.29 -12.18
CA TYR A 22 -39.12 38.03 -11.17
C TYR A 22 -38.46 37.12 -10.12
N TRP A 23 -39.15 36.03 -9.72
CA TRP A 23 -38.59 35.00 -8.84
C TRP A 23 -37.54 34.12 -9.54
N LEU A 24 -37.72 33.88 -10.86
CA LEU A 24 -36.73 33.21 -11.71
C LEU A 24 -35.63 34.16 -12.21
N TRP A 25 -35.76 35.48 -12.02
CA TRP A 25 -34.82 36.48 -12.53
C TRP A 25 -33.36 36.26 -12.06
N PRO A 26 -33.08 35.83 -10.80
CA PRO A 26 -31.73 35.48 -10.39
C PRO A 26 -31.15 34.30 -11.18
N LEU A 27 -31.97 33.29 -11.50
CA LEU A 27 -31.63 32.09 -12.29
C LEU A 27 -31.46 32.40 -13.80
N ILE A 28 -32.30 33.28 -14.34
CA ILE A 28 -32.28 33.71 -15.75
C ILE A 28 -31.10 34.66 -16.01
N LYS A 29 -30.82 35.57 -15.07
CA LYS A 29 -29.69 36.52 -15.17
C LYS A 29 -28.33 35.84 -15.01
N THR A 30 -28.25 34.76 -14.25
CA THR A 30 -27.04 33.93 -14.10
C THR A 30 -26.79 33.02 -15.31
N THR A 31 -27.84 32.48 -15.95
CA THR A 31 -27.70 31.73 -17.22
C THR A 31 -27.25 32.62 -18.38
N TYR A 32 -27.76 33.85 -18.48
CA TYR A 32 -27.50 34.73 -19.63
C TYR A 32 -26.14 35.43 -19.59
N LYS A 33 -25.54 35.66 -18.41
CA LYS A 33 -24.28 36.41 -18.27
C LYS A 33 -23.01 35.54 -18.12
N THR A 34 -23.09 34.30 -17.64
CA THR A 34 -21.88 33.53 -17.27
C THR A 34 -21.84 32.07 -17.74
N GLY A 35 -22.82 31.62 -18.54
CA GLY A 35 -22.86 30.25 -19.05
C GLY A 35 -23.24 29.21 -17.99
N VAL A 36 -23.55 28.00 -18.46
CA VAL A 36 -24.17 26.85 -17.74
C VAL A 36 -23.48 26.47 -16.41
N ALA A 37 -22.24 26.90 -16.19
CA ALA A 37 -21.46 26.62 -14.98
C ALA A 37 -22.06 27.21 -13.68
N SER A 38 -22.77 28.34 -13.72
CA SER A 38 -23.36 28.97 -12.54
C SER A 38 -24.70 28.35 -12.12
N VAL A 39 -25.46 27.79 -13.06
CA VAL A 39 -26.65 26.96 -12.76
C VAL A 39 -26.24 25.71 -12.01
N ARG A 40 -25.06 25.15 -12.33
CA ARG A 40 -24.48 24.04 -11.59
C ARG A 40 -24.16 24.41 -10.14
N TYR A 41 -23.78 25.67 -9.86
CA TYR A 41 -23.52 26.20 -8.51
C TYR A 41 -24.80 26.41 -7.67
N GLU A 42 -25.93 26.80 -8.28
CA GLU A 42 -27.22 26.85 -7.59
C GLU A 42 -27.94 25.49 -7.49
N LEU A 43 -27.82 24.63 -8.50
CA LEU A 43 -28.22 23.22 -8.42
C LEU A 43 -27.40 22.46 -7.37
N ASP A 44 -26.13 22.87 -7.20
CA ASP A 44 -25.28 22.43 -6.09
C ASP A 44 -25.88 22.76 -4.74
N ARG A 45 -26.79 23.75 -4.59
CA ARG A 45 -27.46 24.12 -3.32
C ARG A 45 -28.69 23.28 -2.97
N THR A 46 -29.31 22.61 -3.94
CA THR A 46 -30.57 21.88 -3.75
C THR A 46 -30.43 20.36 -3.65
N GLY A 47 -29.22 19.81 -3.86
CA GLY A 47 -28.94 18.37 -3.73
C GLY A 47 -29.35 17.54 -4.95
N LEU A 48 -29.80 18.17 -6.03
CA LEU A 48 -30.18 17.54 -7.31
C LEU A 48 -28.97 17.22 -8.21
N THR A 49 -27.76 17.15 -7.65
CA THR A 49 -26.47 17.07 -8.38
C THR A 49 -26.27 15.79 -9.19
N ARG A 50 -27.11 14.77 -8.97
CA ARG A 50 -27.11 13.53 -9.77
C ARG A 50 -27.93 13.63 -11.05
N LEU A 51 -28.72 14.70 -11.25
CA LEU A 51 -29.55 14.88 -12.43
C LEU A 51 -28.88 15.83 -13.44
N PRO A 52 -28.98 15.56 -14.75
CA PRO A 52 -28.61 16.51 -15.79
C PRO A 52 -29.29 17.87 -15.54
N ALA A 53 -28.53 18.96 -15.68
CA ALA A 53 -29.02 20.33 -15.49
C ALA A 53 -30.39 20.64 -16.13
N PRO A 54 -30.73 20.19 -17.36
CA PRO A 54 -32.06 20.42 -17.92
C PRO A 54 -33.18 19.70 -17.15
N LEU A 55 -32.93 18.50 -16.62
CA LEU A 55 -33.92 17.76 -15.83
C LEU A 55 -34.14 18.40 -14.46
N ALA A 56 -33.10 18.92 -13.83
CA ALA A 56 -33.23 19.62 -12.57
C ALA A 56 -33.98 20.96 -12.72
N LEU A 57 -33.73 21.69 -13.82
CA LEU A 57 -34.48 22.90 -14.16
C LEU A 57 -35.95 22.60 -14.48
N ALA A 58 -36.22 21.52 -15.22
CA ALA A 58 -37.57 21.03 -15.48
C ALA A 58 -38.29 20.63 -14.18
N GLY A 59 -37.59 19.93 -13.28
CA GLY A 59 -38.12 19.57 -11.95
C GLY A 59 -38.47 20.79 -11.11
N PHE A 60 -37.59 21.80 -11.08
CA PHE A 60 -37.83 23.04 -10.33
C PHE A 60 -38.98 23.87 -10.90
N THR A 61 -39.11 23.93 -12.22
CA THR A 61 -40.21 24.62 -12.89
C THR A 61 -41.54 23.90 -12.68
N ILE A 62 -41.58 22.57 -12.82
CA ILE A 62 -42.77 21.75 -12.52
C ILE A 62 -43.18 21.92 -11.05
N TRP A 63 -42.22 21.84 -10.13
CA TRP A 63 -42.50 22.01 -8.70
C TRP A 63 -43.01 23.42 -8.38
N SER A 64 -42.41 24.46 -8.98
CA SER A 64 -42.88 25.84 -8.83
C SER A 64 -44.30 26.01 -9.36
N ILE A 65 -44.60 25.45 -10.54
CA ILE A 65 -45.96 25.48 -11.12
C ILE A 65 -46.96 24.78 -10.18
N LEU A 66 -46.63 23.59 -9.68
CA LEU A 66 -47.49 22.84 -8.76
C LEU A 66 -47.68 23.58 -7.43
N PHE A 67 -46.62 24.16 -6.88
CA PHE A 67 -46.65 24.95 -5.65
C PHE A 67 -47.56 26.16 -5.78
N PHE A 68 -47.39 26.96 -6.84
CA PHE A 68 -48.23 28.13 -7.05
C PHE A 68 -49.67 27.74 -7.40
N ALA A 69 -49.89 26.69 -8.19
CA ALA A 69 -51.24 26.19 -8.47
C ALA A 69 -51.98 25.78 -7.18
N LEU A 70 -51.28 25.10 -6.26
CA LEU A 70 -51.80 24.72 -4.95
C LEU A 70 -52.07 25.96 -4.07
N LEU A 71 -51.13 26.91 -4.01
CA LEU A 71 -51.26 28.17 -3.27
C LEU A 71 -52.49 28.97 -3.74
N PHE A 72 -52.63 29.15 -5.05
CA PHE A 72 -53.76 29.85 -5.65
C PHE A 72 -55.08 29.10 -5.46
N GLY A 73 -55.06 27.77 -5.57
CA GLY A 73 -56.24 26.94 -5.30
C GLY A 73 -56.75 27.12 -3.87
N VAL A 74 -55.84 27.08 -2.88
CA VAL A 74 -56.20 27.30 -1.47
C VAL A 74 -56.69 28.73 -1.23
N LEU A 75 -56.01 29.74 -1.80
CA LEU A 75 -56.43 31.14 -1.69
C LEU A 75 -57.80 31.38 -2.33
N TRP A 76 -58.07 30.74 -3.48
CA TRP A 76 -59.36 30.80 -4.16
C TRP A 76 -60.47 30.21 -3.29
N VAL A 77 -60.24 29.05 -2.67
CA VAL A 77 -61.21 28.44 -1.76
C VAL A 77 -61.48 29.37 -0.57
N ILE A 78 -60.46 30.00 0.01
CA ILE A 78 -60.62 30.99 1.09
C ILE A 78 -61.50 32.17 0.62
N ILE A 79 -61.17 32.78 -0.53
CA ILE A 79 -61.92 33.91 -1.09
C ILE A 79 -63.36 33.53 -1.42
N ALA A 80 -63.58 32.38 -2.06
CA ALA A 80 -64.90 31.87 -2.41
C ALA A 80 -65.75 31.59 -1.15
N THR A 81 -65.11 31.11 -0.09
CA THR A 81 -65.76 30.83 1.20
C THR A 81 -66.14 32.14 1.91
N VAL A 82 -65.25 33.13 1.94
CA VAL A 82 -65.51 34.47 2.52
C VAL A 82 -66.59 35.24 1.73
N THR A 83 -66.57 35.17 0.40
CA THR A 83 -67.56 35.85 -0.45
C THR A 83 -68.95 35.20 -0.40
N ARG A 84 -69.05 33.89 -0.16
CA ARG A 84 -70.32 33.23 0.16
C ARG A 84 -70.88 33.71 1.50
N LEU A 85 -70.02 34.01 2.47
CA LEU A 85 -70.42 34.54 3.76
C LEU A 85 -71.02 35.96 3.65
N THR A 86 -70.50 36.81 2.77
CA THR A 86 -71.02 38.17 2.56
C THR A 86 -72.30 38.22 1.72
N ALA A 87 -72.62 37.15 0.99
CA ALA A 87 -73.81 37.04 0.15
C ALA A 87 -75.04 36.43 0.87
N LEU A 88 -74.87 35.90 2.07
CA LEU A 88 -75.94 35.24 2.85
C LEU A 88 -76.23 36.03 4.12
N ALA A 89 -77.28 36.84 4.08
CA ALA A 89 -77.92 37.37 5.28
C ALA A 89 -78.83 36.27 5.87
N ALA A 90 -78.59 35.90 7.12
CA ALA A 90 -79.21 34.81 7.92
C ALA A 90 -78.54 33.43 7.76
N LEU A 91 -77.58 33.12 8.65
CA LEU A 91 -77.00 31.78 8.80
C LEU A 91 -77.75 30.98 9.88
N ASP A 92 -78.08 29.73 9.55
CA ASP A 92 -78.44 28.68 10.51
C ASP A 92 -77.17 28.22 11.25
N PRO A 93 -77.18 27.89 12.56
CA PRO A 93 -75.97 27.59 13.33
C PRO A 93 -75.10 26.44 12.78
N GLY A 94 -75.70 25.50 12.03
CA GLY A 94 -74.99 24.40 11.38
C GLY A 94 -74.04 24.83 10.26
N ASP A 95 -74.44 25.83 9.46
CA ASP A 95 -73.66 26.32 8.32
C ASP A 95 -72.45 27.14 8.76
N LEU A 96 -72.59 27.88 9.88
CA LEU A 96 -71.48 28.61 10.48
C LEU A 96 -70.35 27.68 10.95
N ARG A 97 -70.70 26.50 11.49
CA ARG A 97 -69.72 25.51 11.95
C ARG A 97 -68.90 24.94 10.79
N TRP A 98 -69.55 24.56 9.70
CA TRP A 98 -68.87 24.06 8.50
C TRP A 98 -68.02 25.13 7.82
N PHE A 99 -68.48 26.38 7.82
CA PHE A 99 -67.69 27.52 7.37
C PHE A 99 -66.40 27.69 8.18
N LEU A 100 -66.51 27.74 9.52
CA LEU A 100 -65.34 27.92 10.39
C LEU A 100 -64.34 26.77 10.26
N LEU A 101 -64.83 25.53 10.12
CA LEU A 101 -63.99 24.36 9.85
C LEU A 101 -63.28 24.45 8.50
N THR A 102 -63.98 24.87 7.44
CA THR A 102 -63.39 25.01 6.11
C THR A 102 -62.36 26.12 6.07
N LEU A 103 -62.63 27.24 6.72
CA LEU A 103 -61.69 28.36 6.83
C LEU A 103 -60.45 27.97 7.63
N THR A 104 -60.60 27.33 8.80
CA THR A 104 -59.45 26.86 9.60
C THR A 104 -58.62 25.81 8.86
N ALA A 105 -59.26 24.81 8.22
CA ALA A 105 -58.56 23.79 7.46
C ALA A 105 -57.79 24.37 6.26
N THR A 106 -58.39 25.30 5.51
CA THR A 106 -57.75 25.93 4.34
C THR A 106 -56.64 26.90 4.73
N THR A 107 -56.80 27.65 5.83
CA THR A 107 -55.75 28.53 6.36
C THR A 107 -54.58 27.72 6.91
N ALA A 108 -54.83 26.59 7.56
CA ALA A 108 -53.80 25.64 7.99
C ALA A 108 -53.07 25.01 6.79
N ALA A 109 -53.81 24.61 5.75
CA ALA A 109 -53.23 24.11 4.51
C ALA A 109 -52.34 25.17 3.83
N LEU A 110 -52.78 26.43 3.78
CA LEU A 110 -51.98 27.54 3.25
C LEU A 110 -50.67 27.70 4.02
N GLY A 111 -50.73 27.68 5.36
CA GLY A 111 -49.55 27.74 6.22
C GLY A 111 -48.57 26.58 5.95
N ALA A 112 -49.08 25.35 5.81
CA ALA A 112 -48.28 24.17 5.51
C ALA A 112 -47.61 24.25 4.12
N VAL A 113 -48.37 24.66 3.10
CA VAL A 113 -47.84 24.84 1.73
C VAL A 113 -46.73 25.87 1.74
N VAL A 114 -46.94 27.04 2.36
CA VAL A 114 -45.92 28.11 2.43
C VAL A 114 -44.71 27.68 3.25
N ALA A 115 -44.85 26.86 4.30
CA ALA A 115 -43.73 26.44 5.16
C ALA A 115 -42.85 25.33 4.55
N LEU A 116 -43.41 24.47 3.69
CA LEU A 116 -42.71 23.31 3.13
C LEU A 116 -41.42 23.64 2.34
N PRO A 117 -41.35 24.68 1.49
CA PRO A 117 -40.13 25.11 0.82
C PRO A 117 -39.02 25.51 1.79
N PHE A 118 -39.38 26.29 2.82
CA PHE A 118 -38.41 26.83 3.77
C PHE A 118 -37.90 25.76 4.72
N THR A 119 -38.74 24.81 5.11
CA THR A 119 -38.31 23.65 5.90
C THR A 119 -37.33 22.78 5.12
N LEU A 120 -37.60 22.49 3.83
CA LEU A 120 -36.68 21.74 2.97
C LEU A 120 -35.34 22.47 2.73
N LEU A 121 -35.37 23.79 2.49
CA LEU A 121 -34.17 24.60 2.37
C LEU A 121 -33.37 24.63 3.68
N ARG A 122 -34.05 24.77 4.82
CA ARG A 122 -33.41 24.76 6.15
C ARG A 122 -32.81 23.39 6.46
N THR A 123 -33.48 22.29 6.15
CA THR A 123 -32.92 20.93 6.35
C THR A 123 -31.71 20.71 5.46
N GLY A 124 -31.73 21.18 4.21
CA GLY A 124 -30.58 21.10 3.30
C GLY A 124 -29.38 21.95 3.75
N TYR A 125 -29.63 23.16 4.26
CA TYR A 125 -28.59 24.03 4.80
C TYR A 125 -27.98 23.46 6.08
N ASN A 126 -28.81 23.01 7.01
CA ASN A 126 -28.38 22.36 8.24
C ASN A 126 -27.54 21.11 7.94
N ALA A 127 -27.98 20.25 7.03
CA ALA A 127 -27.23 19.04 6.66
C ALA A 127 -25.83 19.36 6.11
N ARG A 128 -25.66 20.46 5.37
CA ARG A 128 -24.32 20.91 4.90
C ARG A 128 -23.49 21.48 6.02
N GLN A 129 -24.08 22.32 6.87
CA GLN A 129 -23.36 22.84 8.03
C GLN A 129 -22.87 21.69 8.91
N THR A 130 -23.69 20.66 9.13
CA THR A 130 -23.28 19.45 9.82
C THR A 130 -22.14 18.74 9.09
N ARG A 131 -22.25 18.52 7.78
CA ARG A 131 -21.19 17.87 7.00
C ARG A 131 -19.87 18.64 6.98
N THR A 132 -19.92 19.97 6.80
CA THR A 132 -18.72 20.81 6.86
C THR A 132 -18.12 20.84 8.27
N ALA A 133 -18.96 20.83 9.31
CA ALA A 133 -18.49 20.71 10.69
C ALA A 133 -17.84 19.35 10.97
N GLU A 134 -18.42 18.25 10.48
CA GLU A 134 -17.84 16.90 10.55
C GLU A 134 -16.50 16.82 9.81
N GLU A 135 -16.40 17.42 8.62
CA GLU A 135 -15.17 17.47 7.82
C GLU A 135 -14.07 18.28 8.53
N ASN A 136 -14.43 19.42 9.12
CA ASN A 136 -13.49 20.24 9.90
C ASN A 136 -13.03 19.49 11.16
N LEU A 137 -13.96 18.86 11.90
CA LEU A 137 -13.63 18.06 13.08
C LEU A 137 -12.68 16.91 12.73
N THR A 138 -12.94 16.19 11.64
CA THR A 138 -12.08 15.10 11.18
C THR A 138 -10.68 15.61 10.85
N THR A 139 -10.59 16.77 10.18
CA THR A 139 -9.31 17.41 9.85
C THR A 139 -8.53 17.80 11.10
N ASP A 140 -9.20 18.37 12.10
CA ASP A 140 -8.60 18.73 13.38
C ASP A 140 -8.10 17.50 14.15
N LEU A 141 -8.88 16.42 14.18
CA LEU A 141 -8.48 15.14 14.78
C LEU A 141 -7.23 14.55 14.11
N ILE A 142 -7.16 14.60 12.78
CA ILE A 142 -5.96 14.17 12.03
C ILE A 142 -4.76 15.04 12.42
N ASN A 143 -4.92 16.36 12.43
CA ASN A 143 -3.82 17.27 12.78
C ASN A 143 -3.31 17.04 14.21
N GLN A 144 -4.23 16.82 15.16
CA GLN A 144 -3.88 16.51 16.55
C GLN A 144 -3.14 15.17 16.66
N ALA A 145 -3.61 14.13 15.96
CA ALA A 145 -2.94 12.84 15.93
C ALA A 145 -1.55 12.94 15.28
N VAL A 146 -1.42 13.66 14.16
CA VAL A 146 -0.12 13.91 13.50
C VAL A 146 0.84 14.65 14.43
N ALA A 147 0.38 15.63 15.19
CA ALA A 147 1.21 16.29 16.21
C ALA A 147 1.68 15.30 17.29
N GLY A 148 0.80 14.36 17.69
CA GLY A 148 1.14 13.29 18.63
C GLY A 148 2.19 12.31 18.11
N LEU A 149 2.29 12.08 16.78
CA LEU A 149 3.37 11.27 16.19
C LEU A 149 4.75 11.88 16.43
N GLY A 150 4.84 13.21 16.52
CA GLY A 150 6.08 13.92 16.82
C GLY A 150 6.40 14.03 18.31
N ALA A 151 5.57 13.47 19.21
CA ALA A 151 5.69 13.71 20.63
C ALA A 151 7.01 13.20 21.21
N GLN A 152 7.60 14.03 22.06
CA GLN A 152 8.83 13.77 22.81
C GLN A 152 8.57 14.07 24.30
N LYS A 153 9.32 13.43 25.18
CA LYS A 153 9.33 13.68 26.62
C LYS A 153 10.75 13.88 27.12
N GLU A 154 10.91 14.78 28.08
CA GLU A 154 12.18 14.96 28.79
C GLU A 154 12.23 13.99 29.97
N VAL A 155 13.30 13.20 30.03
CA VAL A 155 13.55 12.28 31.13
C VAL A 155 14.91 12.60 31.72
N ASN A 156 14.94 12.70 33.04
CA ASN A 156 16.16 12.87 33.81
C ASN A 156 16.75 11.49 34.09
N ARG A 157 17.94 11.23 33.55
CA ARG A 157 18.68 9.98 33.76
C ARG A 157 20.04 10.28 34.37
N LEU A 158 20.54 9.36 35.18
CA LEU A 158 21.90 9.45 35.69
C LEU A 158 22.88 8.97 34.62
N ALA A 159 23.87 9.80 34.34
CA ALA A 159 24.93 9.49 33.40
C ALA A 159 26.30 9.90 33.94
N ARG A 160 27.36 9.33 33.39
CA ARG A 160 28.73 9.72 33.70
C ARG A 160 29.63 9.56 32.47
N THR A 161 30.73 10.29 32.47
CA THR A 161 31.80 10.09 31.48
C THR A 161 32.87 9.19 32.06
N VAL A 162 33.28 8.18 31.29
CA VAL A 162 34.45 7.35 31.57
C VAL A 162 35.50 7.62 30.52
N THR A 163 36.62 8.22 30.93
CA THR A 163 37.77 8.46 30.06
C THR A 163 38.75 7.30 30.22
N TYR A 164 39.24 6.72 29.13
CA TYR A 164 40.18 5.58 29.11
C TYR A 164 41.26 5.78 28.03
N SER A 165 42.39 5.10 28.14
CA SER A 165 43.44 5.10 27.11
C SER A 165 43.28 3.90 26.18
N ASP A 166 43.40 4.11 24.88
CA ASP A 166 43.46 3.06 23.86
C ASP A 166 44.57 3.41 22.85
N GLY A 167 45.62 2.59 22.80
CA GLY A 167 46.79 2.83 21.97
C GLY A 167 47.52 4.14 22.32
N GLY A 168 47.53 4.50 23.61
CA GLY A 168 48.11 5.74 24.12
C GLY A 168 47.32 7.02 23.83
N LYS A 169 46.10 6.91 23.28
CA LYS A 169 45.22 8.06 23.03
C LYS A 169 44.05 8.08 24.03
N PRO A 170 43.72 9.22 24.65
CA PRO A 170 42.56 9.32 25.52
C PRO A 170 41.26 9.25 24.71
N LYS A 171 40.36 8.35 25.09
CA LYS A 171 39.00 8.20 24.60
C LYS A 171 38.01 8.41 25.75
N ALA A 172 36.82 8.92 25.44
CA ALA A 172 35.75 9.09 26.42
C ALA A 172 34.53 8.27 25.99
N LEU A 173 33.92 7.57 26.96
CA LEU A 173 32.67 6.83 26.81
C LEU A 173 31.64 7.42 27.77
N PHE A 174 30.51 7.82 27.22
CA PHE A 174 29.38 8.23 28.04
C PHE A 174 28.57 6.99 28.44
N GLN A 175 28.30 6.84 29.74
CA GLN A 175 27.56 5.70 30.29
C GLN A 175 26.30 6.17 31.00
N TRP A 176 25.18 5.49 30.76
CA TRP A 176 23.97 5.63 31.56
C TRP A 176 24.02 4.67 32.76
N TYR A 177 23.38 5.04 33.86
CA TYR A 177 23.38 4.25 35.10
C TYR A 177 22.78 2.85 34.93
N ASP A 178 21.77 2.75 34.07
CA ASP A 178 20.99 1.56 33.76
C ASP A 178 21.44 0.85 32.47
N GLU A 179 22.32 1.48 31.67
CA GLU A 179 22.92 0.89 30.47
C GLU A 179 24.45 0.98 30.56
N LEU A 180 25.02 0.10 31.39
CA LEU A 180 26.46 0.00 31.59
C LEU A 180 27.10 -0.80 30.45
N HIS A 181 27.62 -0.10 29.45
CA HIS A 181 28.45 -0.74 28.42
C HIS A 181 29.84 -1.04 28.96
N PRO A 182 30.38 -2.26 28.75
CA PRO A 182 31.77 -2.55 29.05
C PRO A 182 32.68 -1.62 28.22
N LEU A 183 33.83 -1.27 28.79
CA LEU A 183 34.81 -0.47 28.06
C LEU A 183 35.35 -1.30 26.89
N PRO A 184 35.48 -0.71 25.68
CA PRO A 184 36.18 -1.34 24.55
C PRO A 184 37.65 -1.66 24.89
N GLU A 185 38.40 -2.24 23.94
CA GLU A 185 39.85 -2.46 24.07
C GLU A 185 40.53 -1.20 24.63
N ALA A 186 41.16 -1.36 25.80
CA ALA A 186 41.69 -0.26 26.58
C ALA A 186 43.01 -0.68 27.22
N ASP A 187 43.97 0.25 27.24
CA ASP A 187 45.30 0.04 27.77
C ASP A 187 45.25 -0.26 29.28
N THR A 188 46.04 -1.22 29.72
CA THR A 188 46.21 -1.56 31.12
C THR A 188 47.54 -1.05 31.65
N ASP A 189 47.57 -0.68 32.93
CA ASP A 189 48.79 -0.34 33.63
C ASP A 189 49.67 -1.58 33.88
N GLU A 190 50.83 -1.36 34.51
CA GLU A 190 51.80 -2.39 34.89
C GLU A 190 51.24 -3.48 35.82
N ASN A 191 50.08 -3.26 36.45
CA ASN A 191 49.37 -4.20 37.31
C ASN A 191 48.16 -4.87 36.62
N GLY A 192 47.96 -4.62 35.32
CA GLY A 192 46.83 -5.15 34.56
C GLY A 192 45.49 -4.45 34.82
N GLN A 193 45.47 -3.30 35.52
CA GLN A 193 44.25 -2.49 35.68
C GLN A 193 44.08 -1.51 34.53
N LEU A 194 42.83 -1.30 34.11
CA LEU A 194 42.48 -0.35 33.04
C LEU A 194 42.90 1.08 33.40
N ILE A 195 43.64 1.73 32.51
CA ILE A 195 43.99 3.15 32.64
C ILE A 195 42.73 3.98 32.34
N ARG A 196 41.98 4.36 33.38
CA ARG A 196 40.74 5.12 33.25
C ARG A 196 40.51 6.15 34.36
N THR A 197 39.77 7.20 34.03
CA THR A 197 39.17 8.15 34.96
C THR A 197 37.65 8.06 34.83
N VAL A 198 36.96 7.78 35.93
CA VAL A 198 35.50 7.63 35.98
C VAL A 198 34.92 8.84 36.71
N GLU A 199 34.14 9.65 36.02
CA GLU A 199 33.44 10.78 36.64
C GLU A 199 32.28 10.29 37.54
N SER A 200 31.83 11.16 38.45
CA SER A 200 30.65 10.89 39.26
C SER A 200 29.38 10.88 38.41
N TRP A 201 28.35 10.20 38.91
CA TRP A 201 27.03 10.21 38.30
C TRP A 201 26.44 11.61 38.38
N GLN A 202 26.05 12.14 37.22
CA GLN A 202 25.38 13.43 37.06
C GLN A 202 23.98 13.20 36.50
N ASN A 203 23.04 14.05 36.91
CA ASN A 203 21.71 14.04 36.36
C ASN A 203 21.72 14.77 35.01
N VAL A 204 21.38 14.06 33.94
CA VAL A 204 21.36 14.58 32.57
C VAL A 204 19.93 14.46 32.05
N THR A 205 19.41 15.59 31.59
CA THR A 205 18.10 15.64 30.93
C THR A 205 18.26 15.19 29.48
N GLN A 206 17.53 14.16 29.09
CA GLN A 206 17.50 13.62 27.74
C GLN A 206 16.10 13.78 27.15
N THR A 207 16.01 14.26 25.91
CA THR A 207 14.79 14.25 25.14
C THR A 207 14.66 12.91 24.42
N ILE A 208 13.61 12.15 24.72
CA ILE A 208 13.32 10.85 24.11
C ILE A 208 11.94 10.85 23.45
N PRO A 209 11.68 9.95 22.48
CA PRO A 209 10.33 9.70 21.97
C PRO A 209 9.32 9.43 23.10
N ASN A 210 8.16 10.11 23.05
CA ASN A 210 7.05 9.81 23.96
C ASN A 210 6.19 8.70 23.36
N LEU A 211 6.61 7.45 23.57
CA LEU A 211 6.02 6.27 22.94
C LEU A 211 4.52 6.14 23.21
N GLU A 212 4.07 6.46 24.43
CA GLU A 212 2.66 6.37 24.82
C GLU A 212 1.77 7.30 23.98
N VAL A 213 2.24 8.53 23.75
CA VAL A 213 1.53 9.52 22.93
C VAL A 213 1.59 9.15 21.44
N ARG A 214 2.75 8.66 20.97
CA ARG A 214 2.92 8.22 19.58
C ARG A 214 2.02 7.04 19.23
N LEU A 215 1.96 6.02 20.09
CA LEU A 215 1.06 4.88 19.94
C LEU A 215 -0.41 5.34 19.95
N GLY A 216 -0.78 6.20 20.91
CA GLY A 216 -2.13 6.77 20.96
C GLY A 216 -2.50 7.51 19.67
N ALA A 217 -1.57 8.27 19.09
CA ALA A 217 -1.75 8.94 17.81
C ALA A 217 -1.91 7.97 16.63
N ILE A 218 -1.11 6.91 16.55
CA ILE A 218 -1.22 5.88 15.51
C ILE A 218 -2.59 5.20 15.55
N TYR A 219 -3.07 4.79 16.74
CA TYR A 219 -4.40 4.18 16.87
C TYR A 219 -5.54 5.18 16.66
N ALA A 220 -5.36 6.46 17.00
CA ALA A 220 -6.33 7.49 16.65
C ALA A 220 -6.45 7.65 15.12
N LEU A 221 -5.33 7.66 14.40
CA LEU A 221 -5.30 7.67 12.94
C LEU A 221 -5.99 6.43 12.35
N GLU A 222 -5.73 5.25 12.90
CA GLU A 222 -6.43 4.01 12.49
C GLU A 222 -7.95 4.20 12.58
N ARG A 223 -8.45 4.65 13.73
CA ARG A 223 -9.88 4.86 13.96
C ARG A 223 -10.47 5.87 12.97
N ILE A 224 -9.79 6.99 12.74
CA ILE A 224 -10.24 7.99 11.75
C ILE A 224 -10.26 7.38 10.34
N ALA A 225 -9.28 6.55 9.98
CA ALA A 225 -9.25 5.87 8.69
C ALA A 225 -10.35 4.80 8.54
N GLN A 226 -10.83 4.22 9.64
CA GLN A 226 -11.99 3.31 9.63
C GLN A 226 -13.29 4.09 9.38
N ASP A 227 -13.44 5.27 9.98
CA ASP A 227 -14.66 6.10 9.90
C ASP A 227 -14.74 6.95 8.62
N SER A 228 -13.60 7.40 8.06
CA SER A 228 -13.55 8.27 6.87
C SER A 228 -12.89 7.60 5.66
N HIS A 229 -13.72 7.17 4.69
CA HIS A 229 -13.24 6.70 3.38
C HIS A 229 -12.50 7.78 2.58
N ARG A 230 -12.75 9.06 2.84
CA ARG A 230 -12.11 10.17 2.13
C ARG A 230 -10.67 10.35 2.58
N ASP A 231 -10.42 10.27 3.89
CA ASP A 231 -9.13 10.62 4.50
C ASP A 231 -8.22 9.41 4.73
N ARG A 232 -8.76 8.19 4.62
CA ARG A 232 -8.01 6.93 4.70
C ARG A 232 -6.70 6.91 3.92
N VAL A 233 -6.72 7.27 2.62
CA VAL A 233 -5.49 7.26 1.80
C VAL A 233 -4.45 8.21 2.39
N ARG A 234 -4.87 9.41 2.80
CA ARG A 234 -3.99 10.40 3.44
C ARG A 234 -3.41 9.86 4.76
N ILE A 235 -4.21 9.12 5.52
CA ILE A 235 -3.75 8.51 6.77
C ILE A 235 -2.71 7.44 6.51
N MET A 236 -2.91 6.58 5.50
CA MET A 236 -1.90 5.58 5.12
C MET A 236 -0.62 6.25 4.60
N GLU A 237 -0.73 7.34 3.82
CA GLU A 237 0.42 8.18 3.43
C GLU A 237 1.17 8.75 4.66
N ILE A 238 0.45 9.22 5.67
CA ILE A 238 1.02 9.72 6.94
C ILE A 238 1.76 8.60 7.68
N LEU A 239 1.18 7.41 7.79
CA LEU A 239 1.81 6.27 8.48
C LEU A 239 3.05 5.78 7.73
N CYS A 240 2.99 5.65 6.40
CA CYS A 240 4.15 5.33 5.58
C CYS A 240 5.26 6.40 5.70
N ALA A 241 4.90 7.69 5.69
CA ALA A 241 5.86 8.78 5.91
C ALA A 241 6.46 8.75 7.32
N TYR A 242 5.65 8.42 8.34
CA TYR A 242 6.10 8.26 9.70
C TYR A 242 7.18 7.18 9.82
N ILE A 243 6.95 6.00 9.21
CA ILE A 243 7.92 4.90 9.19
C ILE A 243 9.21 5.34 8.49
N ARG A 244 9.13 5.92 7.29
CA ARG A 244 10.31 6.42 6.56
C ARG A 244 11.14 7.44 7.33
N LEU A 245 10.50 8.32 8.10
CA LEU A 245 11.19 9.35 8.88
C LEU A 245 11.80 8.84 10.18
N ASN A 246 11.18 7.87 10.83
CA ASN A 246 11.60 7.38 12.16
C ASN A 246 12.39 6.06 12.10
N ALA A 247 12.35 5.36 10.97
CA ALA A 247 13.14 4.18 10.68
C ALA A 247 13.70 4.26 9.24
N PRO A 248 14.61 5.22 8.95
CA PRO A 248 15.24 5.31 7.63
C PRO A 248 16.26 4.18 7.43
N ALA A 249 16.49 3.75 6.19
CA ALA A 249 17.50 2.76 5.81
C ALA A 249 18.89 3.07 6.39
N THR A 250 19.24 4.35 6.55
CA THR A 250 20.52 4.78 7.15
C THR A 250 20.70 4.40 8.62
N SER A 251 19.63 4.01 9.32
CA SER A 251 19.70 3.50 10.70
C SER A 251 19.82 1.98 10.77
N ALA A 252 19.87 1.29 9.64
CA ALA A 252 20.01 -0.16 9.58
C ALA A 252 21.34 -0.61 10.19
N HIS A 253 21.30 -1.70 10.94
CA HIS A 253 22.49 -2.36 11.43
C HIS A 253 23.17 -3.03 10.26
N ILE A 254 24.44 -2.70 10.05
CA ILE A 254 25.23 -3.30 8.98
C ILE A 254 25.51 -4.75 9.36
N SER A 255 25.23 -5.66 8.43
CA SER A 255 25.57 -7.07 8.59
C SER A 255 27.07 -7.22 8.86
N PRO A 256 27.48 -7.94 9.92
CA PRO A 256 28.89 -8.13 10.28
C PRO A 256 29.57 -9.15 9.38
N LEU A 257 28.86 -9.72 8.41
CA LEU A 257 29.41 -10.68 7.47
C LEU A 257 30.50 -10.00 6.65
N GLN A 258 31.64 -10.67 6.50
CA GLN A 258 32.58 -10.35 5.43
C GLN A 258 31.83 -10.35 4.09
N ALA A 259 32.40 -9.71 3.07
CA ALA A 259 31.96 -9.93 1.70
C ALA A 259 31.78 -11.44 1.50
N TRP A 260 30.57 -11.86 1.10
CA TRP A 260 30.30 -13.26 0.81
C TRP A 260 31.37 -13.74 -0.19
N PRO A 261 31.93 -14.94 -0.01
CA PRO A 261 32.97 -15.42 -0.91
C PRO A 261 32.42 -15.34 -2.34
N ASN A 262 33.19 -14.78 -3.27
CA ASN A 262 32.82 -14.82 -4.67
C ASN A 262 32.96 -16.27 -5.14
N TYR A 263 32.04 -16.71 -5.99
CA TYR A 263 32.18 -18.00 -6.64
C TYR A 263 33.48 -18.02 -7.47
N PRO A 264 34.37 -19.01 -7.28
CA PRO A 264 35.70 -18.98 -7.87
C PRO A 264 35.64 -19.15 -9.39
N GLU A 265 36.25 -18.21 -10.13
CA GLU A 265 36.27 -18.25 -11.60
C GLU A 265 36.99 -19.48 -12.16
N ASN A 266 38.03 -19.97 -11.48
CA ASN A 266 38.83 -21.12 -11.91
C ASN A 266 38.15 -22.48 -11.66
N ARG A 267 37.13 -22.51 -10.79
CA ARG A 267 36.33 -23.68 -10.42
C ARG A 267 37.15 -24.94 -10.11
N THR A 268 38.35 -24.79 -9.53
CA THR A 268 39.14 -25.96 -9.10
C THR A 268 38.49 -26.60 -7.87
N PRO A 269 38.61 -27.93 -7.67
CA PRO A 269 38.02 -28.60 -6.50
C PRO A 269 38.39 -27.94 -5.17
N GLU A 270 39.65 -27.49 -5.02
CA GLU A 270 40.12 -26.81 -3.81
C GLU A 270 39.46 -25.44 -3.62
N ALA A 271 39.33 -24.65 -4.70
CA ALA A 271 38.70 -23.33 -4.62
C ALA A 271 37.20 -23.42 -4.33
N LEU A 272 36.54 -24.47 -4.83
CA LEU A 272 35.15 -24.78 -4.52
C LEU A 272 34.99 -25.21 -3.06
N ASP A 273 35.85 -26.08 -2.54
CA ASP A 273 35.81 -26.48 -1.11
C ASP A 273 36.03 -25.28 -0.18
N ASP A 274 37.01 -24.43 -0.48
CA ASP A 274 37.25 -23.17 0.25
C ASP A 274 36.03 -22.25 0.21
N TYR A 275 35.41 -22.10 -0.96
CA TYR A 275 34.17 -21.34 -1.13
C TYR A 275 33.03 -21.91 -0.26
N VAL A 276 32.80 -23.22 -0.31
CA VAL A 276 31.73 -23.89 0.44
C VAL A 276 31.93 -23.76 1.94
N ASN A 277 33.16 -23.94 2.42
CA ASN A 277 33.51 -23.79 3.83
C ASN A 277 33.31 -22.34 4.31
N ALA A 278 33.76 -21.36 3.52
CA ALA A 278 33.54 -19.94 3.80
C ALA A 278 32.05 -19.57 3.77
N PHE A 279 31.30 -20.11 2.80
CA PHE A 279 29.86 -19.91 2.66
C PHE A 279 29.08 -20.44 3.87
N ASN A 280 29.32 -21.69 4.27
CA ASN A 280 28.67 -22.30 5.43
C ASN A 280 28.97 -21.55 6.72
N LYS A 281 30.22 -21.10 6.90
CA LYS A 281 30.62 -20.24 8.01
C LYS A 281 29.85 -18.92 8.01
N ASN A 282 29.73 -18.25 6.86
CA ASN A 282 28.98 -17.00 6.73
C ASN A 282 27.48 -17.21 6.98
N ARG A 283 26.91 -18.33 6.54
CA ARG A 283 25.50 -18.68 6.80
C ARG A 283 25.22 -18.85 8.30
N GLU A 284 26.08 -19.51 9.05
CA GLU A 284 25.92 -19.64 10.50
C GLU A 284 26.13 -18.30 11.22
N ASN A 285 27.10 -17.49 10.77
CA ASN A 285 27.28 -16.13 11.27
C ASN A 285 26.05 -15.25 11.00
N LEU A 286 25.41 -15.38 9.82
CA LEU A 286 24.19 -14.65 9.46
C LEU A 286 23.07 -14.99 10.44
N LYS A 287 22.83 -16.29 10.67
CA LYS A 287 21.80 -16.76 11.63
C LYS A 287 22.07 -16.22 13.03
N SER A 288 23.32 -16.26 13.49
CA SER A 288 23.71 -15.74 14.80
C SER A 288 23.48 -14.22 14.89
N TRP A 289 23.81 -13.49 13.83
CA TRP A 289 23.61 -12.05 13.77
C TRP A 289 22.13 -11.68 13.74
N ILE A 290 21.29 -12.33 12.91
CA ILE A 290 19.84 -12.10 12.88
C ILE A 290 19.20 -12.39 14.23
N ARG A 291 19.62 -13.47 14.90
CA ARG A 291 19.17 -13.75 16.27
C ARG A 291 19.59 -12.65 17.24
N GLY A 292 20.79 -12.10 17.07
CA GLY A 292 21.30 -10.94 17.79
C GLY A 292 20.44 -9.69 17.52
N LEU A 293 20.14 -9.37 16.27
CA LEU A 293 19.33 -8.21 15.86
C LEU A 293 17.99 -8.16 16.59
N LYS A 294 17.26 -9.28 16.64
CA LYS A 294 15.97 -9.38 17.35
C LYS A 294 16.06 -9.01 18.84
N ILE A 295 17.23 -9.16 19.44
CA ILE A 295 17.48 -8.90 20.87
C ILE A 295 18.08 -7.50 21.08
N SER A 296 19.10 -7.15 20.30
CA SER A 296 19.89 -5.92 20.50
C SER A 296 19.28 -4.69 19.85
N ALA A 297 18.45 -4.87 18.82
CA ALA A 297 17.86 -3.80 18.04
C ALA A 297 16.44 -4.18 17.57
N PRO A 298 15.50 -4.43 18.49
CA PRO A 298 14.13 -4.74 18.11
C PRO A 298 13.50 -3.56 17.37
N THR A 299 12.58 -3.87 16.46
CA THR A 299 11.78 -2.85 15.77
C THR A 299 11.10 -1.95 16.80
N PRO A 300 11.22 -0.61 16.70
CA PRO A 300 10.59 0.29 17.65
C PRO A 300 9.06 0.05 17.71
N ALA A 301 8.49 0.06 18.92
CA ALA A 301 7.10 -0.34 19.13
C ALA A 301 6.08 0.55 18.39
N ASP A 302 6.38 1.83 18.19
CA ASP A 302 5.59 2.75 17.37
C ASP A 302 5.70 2.44 15.88
N ILE A 303 6.86 2.03 15.39
CA ILE A 303 7.05 1.56 14.01
C ILE A 303 6.25 0.28 13.78
N GLN A 304 6.35 -0.69 14.69
CA GLN A 304 5.58 -1.93 14.61
C GLN A 304 4.07 -1.66 14.68
N ALA A 305 3.61 -0.77 15.57
CA ALA A 305 2.20 -0.40 15.62
C ALA A 305 1.72 0.27 14.32
N ALA A 306 2.53 1.11 13.68
CA ALA A 306 2.20 1.70 12.39
C ALA A 306 2.07 0.64 11.28
N ILE A 307 2.97 -0.35 11.27
CA ILE A 307 2.94 -1.51 10.38
C ILE A 307 1.66 -2.33 10.60
N GLU A 308 1.32 -2.64 11.85
CA GLU A 308 0.11 -3.38 12.20
C GLU A 308 -1.17 -2.65 11.78
N VAL A 309 -1.22 -1.32 11.92
CA VAL A 309 -2.36 -0.51 11.43
C VAL A 309 -2.46 -0.58 9.91
N ILE A 310 -1.34 -0.55 9.19
CA ILE A 310 -1.31 -0.76 7.74
C ILE A 310 -1.77 -2.19 7.38
N GLY A 311 -1.39 -3.18 8.17
CA GLY A 311 -1.78 -4.59 7.97
C GLY A 311 -3.26 -4.86 8.22
N ARG A 312 -3.90 -4.18 9.19
CA ARG A 312 -5.32 -4.37 9.55
C ARG A 312 -6.33 -3.76 8.57
N ARG A 313 -5.89 -3.37 7.38
CA ARG A 313 -6.79 -2.88 6.31
C ARG A 313 -7.66 -4.03 5.78
N SER A 314 -8.97 -3.82 5.72
CA SER A 314 -9.90 -4.80 5.13
C SER A 314 -9.79 -4.84 3.59
N PRO A 315 -10.17 -5.95 2.94
CA PRO A 315 -10.16 -6.06 1.48
C PRO A 315 -10.96 -4.96 0.76
N ALA A 316 -12.08 -4.51 1.35
CA ALA A 316 -12.88 -3.41 0.81
C ALA A 316 -12.12 -2.07 0.85
N GLN A 317 -11.30 -1.85 1.88
CA GLN A 317 -10.48 -0.65 1.99
C GLN A 317 -9.34 -0.66 0.98
N ILE A 318 -8.64 -1.79 0.84
CA ILE A 318 -7.57 -1.96 -0.15
C ILE A 318 -8.12 -1.76 -1.57
N ALA A 319 -9.29 -2.32 -1.89
CA ALA A 319 -9.92 -2.13 -3.19
C ALA A 319 -10.34 -0.67 -3.47
N LEU A 320 -10.68 0.10 -2.43
CA LEU A 320 -10.97 1.53 -2.57
C LEU A 320 -9.69 2.34 -2.79
N GLU A 321 -8.63 2.01 -2.07
CA GLU A 321 -7.30 2.62 -2.19
C GLU A 321 -6.77 2.43 -3.61
N GLN A 322 -6.87 1.23 -4.18
CA GLN A 322 -6.46 0.92 -5.56
C GLN A 322 -7.28 1.62 -6.64
N LYS A 323 -8.52 2.08 -6.34
CA LYS A 323 -9.36 2.81 -7.29
C LYS A 323 -9.08 4.31 -7.32
N ARG A 324 -8.40 4.84 -6.31
CA ARG A 324 -8.10 6.27 -6.23
C ARG A 324 -6.76 6.57 -6.89
N PRO A 325 -6.71 7.51 -7.84
CA PRO A 325 -5.44 8.00 -8.33
C PRO A 325 -4.72 8.71 -7.17
N HIS A 326 -3.41 8.53 -7.10
CA HIS A 326 -2.59 9.30 -6.18
C HIS A 326 -2.73 10.80 -6.49
N ARG A 327 -2.64 11.66 -5.49
CA ARG A 327 -2.92 13.11 -5.65
C ARG A 327 -1.96 13.81 -6.63
N GLN A 328 -0.82 13.18 -6.90
CA GLN A 328 0.26 13.69 -7.75
C GLN A 328 0.58 12.81 -8.96
N SER A 329 -0.12 11.67 -9.16
CA SER A 329 0.06 10.81 -10.33
C SER A 329 -1.24 10.10 -10.72
N ASP A 330 -1.43 9.84 -12.01
CA ASP A 330 -2.56 9.04 -12.51
C ASP A 330 -2.47 7.54 -12.12
N GLU A 331 -1.42 7.16 -11.38
CA GLU A 331 -1.26 5.81 -10.87
C GLU A 331 -2.14 5.56 -9.64
N PRO A 332 -2.64 4.33 -9.46
CA PRO A 332 -3.38 3.96 -8.26
C PRO A 332 -2.47 4.09 -7.03
N TYR A 333 -3.07 4.40 -5.88
CA TYR A 333 -2.35 4.49 -4.61
C TYR A 333 -1.57 3.19 -4.31
N ARG A 334 -0.34 3.36 -3.82
CA ARG A 334 0.57 2.30 -3.35
C ARG A 334 1.13 2.71 -2.01
N LEU A 335 1.36 1.75 -1.12
CA LEU A 335 2.12 2.00 0.10
C LEU A 335 3.56 2.38 -0.26
N ASP A 336 4.07 3.48 0.28
CA ASP A 336 5.44 3.96 0.03
C ASP A 336 6.32 3.72 1.26
N LEU A 337 7.03 2.60 1.24
CA LEU A 337 7.97 2.13 2.26
C LEU A 337 9.39 2.04 1.67
N ARG A 338 9.74 2.90 0.71
CA ARG A 338 11.10 2.94 0.15
C ARG A 338 12.11 3.41 1.18
N GLY A 339 13.29 2.81 1.18
CA GLY A 339 14.41 3.24 2.03
C GLY A 339 14.08 3.22 3.52
N VAL A 340 13.27 2.27 3.98
CA VAL A 340 12.95 2.05 5.39
C VAL A 340 13.90 1.02 6.02
N ASN A 341 14.09 1.11 7.33
CA ASN A 341 14.71 0.08 8.15
C ASN A 341 13.61 -0.65 8.93
N LEU A 342 13.31 -1.87 8.47
CA LEU A 342 12.37 -2.82 9.04
C LEU A 342 13.08 -4.15 9.36
N GLN A 343 14.37 -4.08 9.71
CA GLN A 343 15.13 -5.24 10.16
C GLN A 343 14.41 -5.93 11.32
N ALA A 344 14.32 -7.26 11.23
CA ALA A 344 13.67 -8.11 12.21
C ALA A 344 12.18 -7.79 12.52
N ALA A 345 11.52 -6.94 11.74
CA ALA A 345 10.13 -6.58 11.93
C ALA A 345 9.18 -7.75 11.62
N ASP A 346 8.01 -7.74 12.25
CA ASP A 346 6.92 -8.66 11.91
C ASP A 346 6.03 -8.01 10.84
N LEU A 347 6.11 -8.57 9.64
CA LEU A 347 5.35 -8.23 8.44
C LEU A 347 4.53 -9.45 7.97
N SER A 348 4.36 -10.46 8.82
CA SER A 348 3.63 -11.69 8.49
C SER A 348 2.18 -11.37 8.14
N ASN A 349 1.62 -12.06 7.14
CA ASN A 349 0.23 -11.91 6.68
C ASN A 349 -0.17 -10.51 6.18
N LEU A 350 0.76 -9.56 6.05
CA LEU A 350 0.43 -8.19 5.64
C LEU A 350 0.08 -8.11 4.15
N ASP A 351 -0.97 -7.34 3.82
CA ASP A 351 -1.22 -6.92 2.44
C ASP A 351 -0.32 -5.73 2.07
N LEU A 352 0.73 -6.03 1.32
CA LEU A 352 1.70 -5.10 0.74
C LEU A 352 1.64 -5.15 -0.80
N LYS A 353 0.50 -5.50 -1.39
CA LYS A 353 0.34 -5.59 -2.84
C LYS A 353 0.73 -4.28 -3.49
N ARG A 354 1.62 -4.36 -4.48
CA ARG A 354 2.16 -3.22 -5.23
C ARG A 354 2.87 -2.16 -4.36
N ALA A 355 3.23 -2.49 -3.12
CA ALA A 355 3.99 -1.58 -2.27
C ALA A 355 5.35 -1.24 -2.90
N LEU A 356 5.85 -0.05 -2.60
CA LEU A 356 7.20 0.38 -2.98
C LEU A 356 8.11 0.15 -1.78
N LEU A 357 9.04 -0.79 -1.90
CA LEU A 357 9.99 -1.22 -0.88
C LEU A 357 11.44 -1.16 -1.44
N THR A 358 11.67 -0.36 -2.49
CA THR A 358 13.00 -0.16 -3.07
C THR A 358 13.99 0.31 -2.01
N ASP A 359 15.19 -0.27 -2.01
CA ASP A 359 16.29 0.05 -1.08
C ASP A 359 15.93 -0.10 0.42
N SER A 360 14.90 -0.88 0.77
CA SER A 360 14.52 -1.12 2.16
C SER A 360 15.39 -2.19 2.82
N HIS A 361 15.69 -2.03 4.11
CA HIS A 361 16.34 -3.02 4.97
C HIS A 361 15.29 -3.86 5.70
N LEU A 362 15.22 -5.15 5.38
CA LEU A 362 14.28 -6.16 5.87
C LEU A 362 15.02 -7.42 6.36
N GLU A 363 16.31 -7.30 6.68
CA GLU A 363 17.13 -8.44 7.12
C GLU A 363 16.53 -9.10 8.36
N GLY A 364 16.32 -10.41 8.30
CA GLY A 364 15.70 -11.19 9.37
C GLY A 364 14.24 -10.87 9.69
N ALA A 365 13.56 -10.05 8.86
CA ALA A 365 12.14 -9.77 8.99
C ALA A 365 11.29 -11.04 8.79
N ASP A 366 10.14 -11.08 9.44
CA ASP A 366 9.13 -12.12 9.22
C ASP A 366 8.13 -11.62 8.18
N LEU A 367 8.13 -12.24 7.01
CA LEU A 367 7.24 -11.99 5.87
C LEU A 367 6.42 -13.24 5.55
N THR A 368 6.26 -14.15 6.52
CA THR A 368 5.50 -15.39 6.32
C THR A 368 4.08 -15.07 5.87
N GLU A 369 3.63 -15.74 4.80
CA GLU A 369 2.30 -15.54 4.20
C GLU A 369 1.99 -14.07 3.80
N ALA A 370 3.00 -13.19 3.70
CA ALA A 370 2.80 -11.80 3.30
C ALA A 370 2.37 -11.69 1.83
N HIS A 371 1.50 -10.75 1.53
CA HIS A 371 0.99 -10.48 0.19
C HIS A 371 1.77 -9.32 -0.47
N LEU A 372 2.70 -9.64 -1.35
CA LEU A 372 3.63 -8.72 -2.01
C LEU A 372 3.43 -8.70 -3.54
N GLU A 373 2.29 -9.16 -4.04
CA GLU A 373 2.05 -9.30 -5.48
C GLU A 373 2.25 -7.96 -6.21
N GLY A 374 3.15 -7.96 -7.19
CA GLY A 374 3.52 -6.77 -7.97
C GLY A 374 4.20 -5.65 -7.17
N ALA A 375 4.67 -5.91 -5.95
CA ALA A 375 5.48 -4.96 -5.19
C ALA A 375 6.84 -4.70 -5.88
N ASP A 376 7.49 -3.60 -5.52
CA ASP A 376 8.84 -3.28 -5.98
C ASP A 376 9.82 -3.36 -4.80
N LEU A 377 10.59 -4.45 -4.79
CA LEU A 377 11.66 -4.77 -3.82
C LEU A 377 13.05 -4.65 -4.46
N THR A 378 13.17 -3.87 -5.55
CA THR A 378 14.45 -3.64 -6.23
C THR A 378 15.50 -3.14 -5.22
N SER A 379 16.67 -3.79 -5.19
CA SER A 379 17.77 -3.48 -4.26
C SER A 379 17.43 -3.57 -2.76
N ALA A 380 16.31 -4.20 -2.37
CA ALA A 380 16.00 -4.42 -0.96
C ALA A 380 16.93 -5.46 -0.32
N HIS A 381 17.18 -5.30 0.98
CA HIS A 381 17.98 -6.21 1.80
C HIS A 381 17.07 -7.15 2.59
N LEU A 382 17.05 -8.43 2.23
CA LEU A 382 16.20 -9.49 2.80
C LEU A 382 17.05 -10.67 3.32
N GLU A 383 18.31 -10.44 3.64
CA GLU A 383 19.21 -11.49 4.12
C GLU A 383 18.63 -12.20 5.35
N GLY A 384 18.44 -13.51 5.24
CA GLY A 384 17.83 -14.37 6.25
C GLY A 384 16.43 -13.99 6.72
N ALA A 385 15.69 -13.19 5.94
CA ALA A 385 14.27 -12.98 6.16
C ALA A 385 13.48 -14.28 5.95
N ASP A 386 12.34 -14.43 6.62
CA ASP A 386 11.43 -15.55 6.45
C ASP A 386 10.28 -15.15 5.51
N LEU A 387 10.27 -15.66 4.28
CA LEU A 387 9.25 -15.44 3.26
C LEU A 387 8.45 -16.72 3.00
N THR A 388 8.44 -17.68 3.94
CA THR A 388 7.74 -18.95 3.78
C THR A 388 6.28 -18.70 3.38
N SER A 389 5.84 -19.35 2.30
CA SER A 389 4.48 -19.21 1.75
C SER A 389 4.05 -17.78 1.36
N ALA A 390 4.97 -16.80 1.26
CA ALA A 390 4.64 -15.44 0.84
C ALA A 390 4.19 -15.39 -0.65
N HIS A 391 3.38 -14.40 -0.99
CA HIS A 391 2.87 -14.15 -2.34
C HIS A 391 3.65 -13.04 -3.05
N LEU A 392 4.56 -13.41 -3.95
CA LEU A 392 5.48 -12.52 -4.69
C LEU A 392 5.24 -12.57 -6.22
N GLU A 393 4.03 -12.91 -6.66
CA GLU A 393 3.73 -13.02 -8.08
C GLU A 393 3.92 -11.67 -8.79
N GLY A 394 4.73 -11.67 -9.85
CA GLY A 394 5.06 -10.47 -10.62
C GLY A 394 5.82 -9.39 -9.86
N THR A 395 6.39 -9.68 -8.69
CA THR A 395 7.16 -8.73 -7.89
C THR A 395 8.49 -8.37 -8.57
N GLY A 396 8.90 -7.10 -8.46
CA GLY A 396 10.22 -6.65 -8.88
C GLY A 396 11.26 -6.94 -7.80
N LEU A 397 12.14 -7.92 -8.03
CA LEU A 397 13.20 -8.36 -7.11
C LEU A 397 14.60 -8.21 -7.74
N ARG A 398 14.78 -7.19 -8.58
CA ARG A 398 16.05 -6.93 -9.26
C ARG A 398 17.09 -6.48 -8.25
N TRP A 399 18.28 -7.05 -8.30
CA TRP A 399 19.38 -6.72 -7.37
C TRP A 399 19.05 -6.93 -5.89
N THR A 400 17.95 -7.63 -5.57
CA THR A 400 17.53 -7.86 -4.18
C THR A 400 18.49 -8.82 -3.50
N HIS A 401 18.79 -8.56 -2.23
CA HIS A 401 19.67 -9.40 -1.42
C HIS A 401 18.85 -10.41 -0.60
N LEU A 402 18.83 -11.67 -1.02
CA LEU A 402 18.07 -12.76 -0.41
C LEU A 402 19.00 -13.85 0.17
N LYS A 403 20.26 -13.52 0.49
CA LYS A 403 21.24 -14.50 1.00
C LYS A 403 20.68 -15.20 2.24
N GLY A 404 20.62 -16.53 2.19
CA GLY A 404 20.12 -17.34 3.31
C GLY A 404 18.65 -17.09 3.70
N ALA A 405 17.87 -16.36 2.90
CA ALA A 405 16.44 -16.16 3.14
C ALA A 405 15.66 -17.48 3.00
N ASP A 406 14.57 -17.60 3.75
CA ASP A 406 13.66 -18.73 3.66
C ASP A 406 12.54 -18.40 2.67
N LEU A 407 12.56 -19.01 1.48
CA LEU A 407 11.60 -18.84 0.39
C LEU A 407 10.83 -20.16 0.13
N ARG A 408 10.71 -21.02 1.14
CA ARG A 408 10.02 -22.30 0.99
C ARG A 408 8.54 -22.07 0.70
N TRP A 409 8.02 -22.78 -0.30
CA TRP A 409 6.62 -22.67 -0.76
C TRP A 409 6.19 -21.26 -1.21
N THR A 410 7.13 -20.33 -1.40
CA THR A 410 6.84 -18.95 -1.80
C THR A 410 6.33 -18.89 -3.24
N HIS A 411 5.34 -18.05 -3.51
CA HIS A 411 4.78 -17.86 -4.83
C HIS A 411 5.51 -16.76 -5.61
N LEU A 412 6.44 -17.12 -6.50
CA LEU A 412 7.29 -16.21 -7.29
C LEU A 412 6.94 -16.20 -8.79
N LYS A 413 5.74 -16.64 -9.16
CA LYS A 413 5.33 -16.77 -10.56
C LYS A 413 5.49 -15.45 -11.31
N GLY A 414 6.28 -15.46 -12.37
CA GLY A 414 6.57 -14.27 -13.18
C GLY A 414 7.34 -13.15 -12.48
N ALA A 415 7.92 -13.39 -11.29
CA ALA A 415 8.72 -12.42 -10.58
C ALA A 415 10.01 -12.06 -11.37
N ASP A 416 10.49 -10.84 -11.18
CA ASP A 416 11.70 -10.32 -11.83
C ASP A 416 12.89 -10.38 -10.85
N LEU A 417 13.59 -11.52 -10.82
CA LEU A 417 14.75 -11.82 -9.97
C LEU A 417 16.09 -11.57 -10.68
N ARG A 418 16.13 -10.71 -11.70
CA ARG A 418 17.38 -10.47 -12.44
C ARG A 418 18.45 -9.92 -11.51
N TRP A 419 19.63 -10.52 -11.53
CA TRP A 419 20.74 -10.16 -10.65
C TRP A 419 20.42 -10.24 -9.15
N ALA A 420 19.38 -11.00 -8.77
CA ALA A 420 19.08 -11.24 -7.38
C ALA A 420 20.15 -12.13 -6.76
N HIS A 421 20.42 -11.89 -5.49
CA HIS A 421 21.39 -12.62 -4.70
C HIS A 421 20.69 -13.64 -3.80
N LEU A 422 20.59 -14.89 -4.24
CA LEU A 422 19.87 -15.99 -3.58
C LEU A 422 20.83 -17.03 -2.97
N GLU A 423 22.07 -16.65 -2.69
CA GLU A 423 23.10 -17.58 -2.21
C GLU A 423 22.64 -18.25 -0.90
N GLY A 424 22.54 -19.58 -0.90
CA GLY A 424 22.01 -20.41 0.19
C GLY A 424 20.58 -20.12 0.64
N ALA A 425 19.77 -19.46 -0.19
CA ALA A 425 18.35 -19.29 0.07
C ALA A 425 17.63 -20.65 0.01
N GLY A 426 16.61 -20.83 0.86
CA GLY A 426 15.78 -22.03 0.86
C GLY A 426 14.60 -21.86 -0.08
N LEU A 427 14.64 -22.43 -1.29
CA LEU A 427 13.58 -22.34 -2.31
C LEU A 427 12.81 -23.67 -2.46
N ASP A 428 12.86 -24.56 -1.45
CA ASP A 428 12.19 -25.86 -1.51
C ASP A 428 10.68 -25.68 -1.73
N GLY A 429 10.16 -26.26 -2.81
CA GLY A 429 8.76 -26.15 -3.21
C GLY A 429 8.32 -24.76 -3.71
N ALA A 430 9.25 -23.84 -3.98
CA ALA A 430 8.91 -22.49 -4.46
C ALA A 430 8.31 -22.49 -5.87
N TYR A 431 7.33 -21.62 -6.12
CA TYR A 431 6.63 -21.49 -7.40
C TYR A 431 7.26 -20.39 -8.28
N LEU A 432 8.20 -20.75 -9.15
CA LEU A 432 9.00 -19.82 -9.97
C LEU A 432 8.57 -19.83 -11.46
N GLU A 433 7.35 -20.25 -11.79
CA GLU A 433 6.96 -20.44 -13.17
C GLU A 433 7.01 -19.12 -13.95
N GLY A 434 7.75 -19.11 -15.05
CA GLY A 434 7.97 -17.91 -15.86
C GLY A 434 8.76 -16.79 -15.17
N ALA A 435 9.34 -17.02 -13.98
CA ALA A 435 10.20 -16.04 -13.30
C ALA A 435 11.46 -15.75 -14.12
N ASN A 436 12.00 -14.54 -13.97
CA ASN A 436 13.21 -14.11 -14.64
C ASN A 436 14.40 -14.11 -13.67
N LEU A 437 15.27 -15.11 -13.79
CA LEU A 437 16.47 -15.33 -12.98
C LEU A 437 17.75 -14.99 -13.75
N LEU A 438 17.68 -14.08 -14.75
CA LEU A 438 18.86 -13.68 -15.52
C LEU A 438 19.98 -13.22 -14.57
N ARG A 439 21.11 -13.93 -14.60
CA ARG A 439 22.28 -13.66 -13.76
C ARG A 439 21.98 -13.62 -12.26
N ALA A 440 20.98 -14.36 -11.82
CA ALA A 440 20.74 -14.58 -10.39
C ALA A 440 21.84 -15.49 -9.81
N HIS A 441 22.23 -15.20 -8.58
CA HIS A 441 23.21 -15.97 -7.82
C HIS A 441 22.49 -17.02 -6.97
N LEU A 442 22.51 -18.29 -7.40
CA LEU A 442 21.81 -19.41 -6.75
C LEU A 442 22.78 -20.39 -6.07
N GLU A 443 24.03 -20.00 -5.87
CA GLU A 443 25.05 -20.84 -5.27
C GLU A 443 24.64 -21.28 -3.86
N GLY A 444 24.60 -22.59 -3.62
CA GLY A 444 24.18 -23.19 -2.35
C GLY A 444 22.67 -23.15 -2.08
N ALA A 445 21.87 -22.61 -3.00
CA ALA A 445 20.41 -22.54 -2.83
C ALA A 445 19.76 -23.93 -2.85
N ASP A 446 18.67 -24.06 -2.12
CA ASP A 446 17.88 -25.29 -2.07
C ASP A 446 16.67 -25.18 -3.00
N LEU A 447 16.76 -25.71 -4.22
CA LEU A 447 15.71 -25.66 -5.25
C LEU A 447 14.89 -26.96 -5.33
N ARG A 448 14.98 -27.85 -4.34
CA ARG A 448 14.28 -29.13 -4.40
C ARG A 448 12.76 -28.89 -4.53
N TRP A 449 12.12 -29.61 -5.44
CA TRP A 449 10.68 -29.44 -5.74
C TRP A 449 10.28 -28.04 -6.23
N ALA A 450 11.23 -27.17 -6.56
CA ALA A 450 10.91 -25.86 -7.12
C ALA A 450 10.30 -26.00 -8.53
N HIS A 451 9.33 -25.14 -8.81
CA HIS A 451 8.61 -25.08 -10.08
C HIS A 451 9.23 -24.00 -10.97
N LEU A 452 10.21 -24.35 -11.81
CA LEU A 452 10.91 -23.44 -12.73
C LEU A 452 10.34 -23.48 -14.15
N GLU A 453 9.10 -23.92 -14.34
CA GLU A 453 8.51 -24.10 -15.65
C GLU A 453 8.47 -22.76 -16.43
N GLY A 454 9.14 -22.72 -17.58
CA GLY A 454 9.20 -21.51 -18.38
C GLY A 454 10.05 -20.37 -17.80
N ALA A 455 10.77 -20.59 -16.70
CA ALA A 455 11.66 -19.59 -16.08
C ALA A 455 12.90 -19.30 -16.93
N GLY A 456 13.41 -18.07 -16.87
CA GLY A 456 14.62 -17.67 -17.59
C GLY A 456 15.84 -17.73 -16.69
N LEU A 457 16.72 -18.70 -16.89
CA LEU A 457 17.92 -18.98 -16.08
C LEU A 457 19.22 -18.51 -16.77
N ASN A 458 19.10 -17.59 -17.72
CA ASN A 458 20.22 -17.12 -18.53
C ASN A 458 21.33 -16.54 -17.64
N GLY A 459 22.54 -17.06 -17.72
CA GLY A 459 23.68 -16.61 -16.91
C GLY A 459 23.49 -16.81 -15.41
N ALA A 460 22.50 -17.59 -14.96
CA ALA A 460 22.34 -17.89 -13.53
C ALA A 460 23.55 -18.66 -13.03
N HIS A 461 23.97 -18.40 -11.79
CA HIS A 461 25.14 -19.03 -11.20
C HIS A 461 24.71 -20.15 -10.25
N PHE A 462 25.29 -21.33 -10.44
CA PHE A 462 25.07 -22.49 -9.60
C PHE A 462 26.41 -23.02 -9.07
N SER A 463 26.33 -23.78 -7.98
CA SER A 463 27.44 -24.50 -7.36
C SER A 463 27.08 -25.97 -7.12
N ASP A 464 28.07 -26.78 -6.74
CA ASP A 464 27.93 -28.17 -6.32
C ASP A 464 27.13 -28.34 -5.02
N THR A 465 27.02 -27.26 -4.25
CA THR A 465 26.16 -27.16 -3.07
C THR A 465 24.73 -26.74 -3.38
N THR A 466 24.38 -26.49 -4.65
CA THR A 466 23.01 -26.15 -5.04
C THR A 466 22.18 -27.43 -5.14
N PHE A 467 21.13 -27.53 -4.32
CA PHE A 467 20.23 -28.69 -4.34
C PHE A 467 19.17 -28.50 -5.42
N PHE A 468 19.45 -28.96 -6.63
CA PHE A 468 18.58 -28.69 -7.77
C PHE A 468 17.40 -29.66 -7.89
N ARG A 469 17.52 -30.90 -7.41
CA ARG A 469 16.55 -31.97 -7.70
C ARG A 469 15.61 -32.26 -6.54
N PRO A 470 14.31 -32.46 -6.78
CA PRO A 470 13.68 -32.67 -8.10
C PRO A 470 12.93 -31.43 -8.62
N ALA A 471 13.61 -30.32 -8.88
CA ALA A 471 12.98 -29.17 -9.53
C ALA A 471 12.45 -29.51 -10.92
N SER A 472 11.32 -28.92 -11.31
CA SER A 472 10.84 -28.99 -12.69
C SER A 472 11.38 -27.82 -13.50
N ILE A 473 12.05 -28.10 -14.63
CA ILE A 473 12.60 -27.07 -15.52
C ILE A 473 11.93 -27.07 -16.89
N ARG A 474 10.72 -27.61 -16.99
CA ARG A 474 10.02 -27.74 -18.27
C ARG A 474 9.84 -26.38 -18.93
N GLY A 475 10.37 -26.22 -20.13
CA GLY A 475 10.28 -24.95 -20.85
C GLY A 475 11.21 -23.87 -20.32
N ALA A 476 12.05 -24.12 -19.32
CA ALA A 476 13.02 -23.15 -18.83
C ALA A 476 14.04 -22.79 -19.92
N GLY A 477 14.52 -21.55 -19.90
CA GLY A 477 15.52 -21.03 -20.82
C GLY A 477 16.90 -21.06 -20.18
N LEU A 478 17.85 -21.76 -20.80
CA LEU A 478 19.22 -21.92 -20.35
C LEU A 478 20.16 -21.31 -21.39
N LYS A 479 20.91 -20.28 -21.00
CA LYS A 479 21.94 -19.65 -21.83
C LYS A 479 23.08 -19.20 -20.93
N ASP A 480 24.32 -19.36 -21.37
CA ASP A 480 25.52 -18.89 -20.62
C ASP A 480 25.56 -19.43 -19.17
N VAL A 481 25.05 -20.66 -18.96
CA VAL A 481 24.88 -21.27 -17.64
C VAL A 481 25.63 -22.59 -17.57
N ASP A 482 26.18 -22.91 -16.40
CA ASP A 482 26.88 -24.16 -16.17
C ASP A 482 25.96 -25.20 -15.52
N MET A 483 25.61 -26.23 -16.29
CA MET A 483 24.75 -27.33 -15.85
C MET A 483 25.56 -28.57 -15.44
N THR A 484 26.88 -28.44 -15.28
CA THR A 484 27.74 -29.53 -14.77
C THR A 484 27.88 -29.52 -13.27
N VAL A 485 27.65 -28.37 -12.63
CA VAL A 485 27.97 -28.13 -11.22
C VAL A 485 26.87 -28.55 -10.24
N PRO A 486 25.56 -28.25 -10.46
CA PRO A 486 24.54 -28.57 -9.45
C PRO A 486 24.51 -30.06 -9.08
N ASP A 487 23.96 -30.43 -7.93
CA ASP A 487 23.75 -31.83 -7.53
C ASP A 487 22.85 -32.54 -8.55
N LEU A 488 23.46 -33.17 -9.55
CA LEU A 488 22.83 -33.81 -10.70
C LEU A 488 23.32 -35.26 -10.82
N ASP A 489 22.39 -36.19 -10.92
CA ASP A 489 22.67 -37.61 -11.16
C ASP A 489 22.90 -37.75 -12.66
N PRO A 490 24.10 -38.19 -13.08
CA PRO A 490 24.42 -38.36 -14.49
C PRO A 490 23.37 -39.16 -15.26
N ASP A 491 22.66 -40.08 -14.61
CA ASP A 491 21.72 -40.99 -15.26
C ASP A 491 20.36 -40.34 -15.64
N GLN A 492 19.92 -39.32 -14.88
CA GLN A 492 18.64 -38.63 -15.10
C GLN A 492 18.77 -37.23 -15.73
N LEU A 493 19.99 -36.71 -15.74
CA LEU A 493 20.32 -35.39 -16.25
C LEU A 493 19.94 -35.17 -17.74
N PRO A 494 20.17 -36.14 -18.65
CA PRO A 494 19.78 -35.97 -20.05
C PRO A 494 18.27 -35.77 -20.24
N GLN A 495 17.43 -36.47 -19.46
CA GLN A 495 15.98 -36.32 -19.54
C GLN A 495 15.53 -34.98 -18.96
N LEU A 496 16.09 -34.56 -17.83
CA LEU A 496 15.77 -33.28 -17.20
C LEU A 496 16.08 -32.11 -18.15
N LEU A 497 17.30 -32.07 -18.72
CA LEU A 497 17.70 -31.02 -19.67
C LEU A 497 16.89 -31.05 -20.98
N ALA A 498 16.40 -32.22 -21.39
CA ALA A 498 15.53 -32.33 -22.55
C ALA A 498 14.17 -31.62 -22.37
N GLU A 499 13.74 -31.36 -21.14
CA GLU A 499 12.52 -30.60 -20.87
C GLU A 499 12.73 -29.08 -21.01
N ALA A 500 13.96 -28.60 -20.87
CA ALA A 500 14.36 -27.20 -21.02
C ALA A 500 14.78 -26.88 -22.46
N PHE A 501 15.06 -25.60 -22.73
CA PHE A 501 15.63 -25.13 -23.99
C PHE A 501 16.92 -24.34 -23.72
N GLY A 502 17.94 -24.61 -24.52
CA GLY A 502 19.20 -23.87 -24.47
C GLY A 502 19.89 -23.76 -25.83
N ASP A 503 21.06 -23.16 -25.81
CA ASP A 503 21.95 -23.02 -26.96
C ASP A 503 23.36 -23.56 -26.65
N ALA A 504 24.29 -23.41 -27.59
CA ALA A 504 25.65 -23.93 -27.43
C ALA A 504 26.51 -23.19 -26.39
N SER A 505 26.02 -22.13 -25.75
CA SER A 505 26.77 -21.45 -24.68
C SER A 505 26.55 -22.04 -23.29
N VAL A 506 25.59 -22.96 -23.16
CA VAL A 506 25.39 -23.75 -21.94
C VAL A 506 26.53 -24.74 -21.79
N ILE A 507 27.20 -24.74 -20.65
CA ILE A 507 28.22 -25.75 -20.33
C ILE A 507 27.48 -27.01 -19.92
N LEU A 508 27.55 -28.02 -20.80
CA LEU A 508 26.86 -29.29 -20.65
C LEU A 508 27.80 -30.36 -20.08
N PRO A 509 27.28 -31.32 -19.31
CA PRO A 509 28.02 -32.50 -18.87
C PRO A 509 28.57 -33.31 -20.05
N ASN A 510 29.63 -34.08 -19.77
CA ASN A 510 30.26 -34.93 -20.77
C ASN A 510 29.25 -35.85 -21.47
N GLY A 511 29.29 -35.87 -22.81
CA GLY A 511 28.43 -36.71 -23.65
C GLY A 511 27.12 -36.05 -24.10
N LEU A 512 26.82 -34.83 -23.65
CA LEU A 512 25.69 -34.04 -24.16
C LEU A 512 26.20 -32.90 -25.05
N THR A 513 25.47 -32.60 -26.12
CA THR A 513 25.77 -31.49 -27.03
C THR A 513 24.47 -30.89 -27.54
N ALA A 514 24.37 -29.57 -27.51
CA ALA A 514 23.23 -28.85 -28.02
C ALA A 514 22.99 -29.18 -29.52
N GLY A 515 21.74 -29.42 -29.90
CA GLY A 515 21.37 -29.82 -31.26
C GLY A 515 21.54 -31.32 -31.56
N THR A 516 21.98 -32.13 -30.59
CA THR A 516 22.07 -33.60 -30.71
C THR A 516 21.15 -34.27 -29.69
N ALA A 517 20.62 -35.47 -29.99
CA ALA A 517 19.75 -36.17 -29.05
C ALA A 517 20.45 -36.44 -27.70
N PRO A 518 19.79 -36.20 -26.55
CA PRO A 518 18.37 -35.86 -26.38
C PRO A 518 18.03 -34.35 -26.50
N LEU A 519 19.03 -33.48 -26.67
CA LEU A 519 18.90 -32.03 -26.79
C LEU A 519 18.76 -31.56 -28.26
N ALA A 520 18.10 -32.35 -29.11
CA ALA A 520 18.01 -32.07 -30.54
C ALA A 520 17.23 -30.77 -30.86
N HIS A 521 16.37 -30.33 -29.95
CA HIS A 521 15.63 -29.07 -30.05
C HIS A 521 16.41 -27.85 -29.56
N TRP A 522 17.59 -28.02 -28.96
CA TRP A 522 18.47 -26.92 -28.57
C TRP A 522 19.20 -26.37 -29.80
N SER A 523 19.60 -25.10 -29.74
CA SER A 523 20.41 -24.50 -30.81
C SER A 523 21.85 -25.02 -30.75
N PRO A 524 22.41 -25.56 -31.85
CA PRO A 524 23.82 -25.96 -31.91
C PRO A 524 24.78 -24.78 -32.02
N GLU A 525 24.26 -23.57 -32.24
CA GLU A 525 25.03 -22.32 -32.30
C GLU A 525 24.79 -21.48 -31.05
N VAL A 526 25.78 -20.68 -30.67
CA VAL A 526 25.62 -19.65 -29.63
C VAL A 526 24.76 -18.53 -30.22
N LEU A 527 23.55 -18.37 -29.69
CA LEU A 527 22.63 -17.36 -30.17
C LEU A 527 22.92 -16.01 -29.51
N GLU A 528 22.70 -14.92 -30.24
CA GLU A 528 22.59 -13.60 -29.63
C GLU A 528 21.38 -13.56 -28.70
N LEU A 529 21.43 -12.71 -27.66
CA LEU A 529 20.43 -12.72 -26.59
C LEU A 529 18.98 -12.55 -27.11
N ILE A 530 18.78 -11.69 -28.10
CA ILE A 530 17.46 -11.43 -28.70
C ILE A 530 16.95 -12.67 -29.46
N ASP A 531 17.81 -13.31 -30.24
CA ASP A 531 17.47 -14.50 -31.04
C ASP A 531 17.21 -15.70 -30.13
N PHE A 532 17.98 -15.82 -29.04
CA PHE A 532 17.72 -16.80 -27.99
C PHE A 532 16.31 -16.63 -27.41
N TYR A 533 15.94 -15.41 -26.97
CA TYR A 533 14.61 -15.15 -26.42
C TYR A 533 13.50 -15.44 -27.43
N ALA A 534 13.66 -15.05 -28.69
CA ALA A 534 12.68 -15.31 -29.75
C ALA A 534 12.46 -16.82 -29.96
N THR A 535 13.55 -17.59 -30.01
CA THR A 535 13.51 -19.05 -30.20
C THR A 535 12.94 -19.75 -28.96
N TRP A 536 13.38 -19.34 -27.78
CA TRP A 536 12.90 -19.88 -26.51
C TRP A 536 11.40 -19.63 -26.30
N ILE A 537 10.90 -18.43 -26.61
CA ILE A 537 9.46 -18.14 -26.57
C ILE A 537 8.69 -19.05 -27.54
N THR A 538 9.24 -19.29 -28.74
CA THR A 538 8.64 -20.21 -29.71
C THR A 538 8.57 -21.64 -29.14
N TYR A 539 9.64 -22.12 -28.52
CA TYR A 539 9.66 -23.42 -27.83
C TYR A 539 8.63 -23.51 -26.69
N LYS A 540 8.50 -22.47 -25.85
CA LYS A 540 7.51 -22.45 -24.76
C LYS A 540 6.07 -22.58 -25.26
N THR A 541 5.75 -21.98 -26.40
CA THR A 541 4.39 -22.00 -26.96
C THR A 541 4.08 -23.27 -27.76
N LYS A 542 5.10 -23.90 -28.35
CA LYS A 542 5.00 -25.15 -29.12
C LYS A 542 6.24 -26.01 -28.85
N PRO A 543 6.30 -26.74 -27.73
CA PRO A 543 7.43 -27.61 -27.46
C PRO A 543 7.47 -28.73 -28.51
N ALA A 544 8.64 -28.97 -29.08
CA ALA A 544 8.85 -29.95 -30.17
C ALA A 544 8.37 -31.37 -29.79
N ASN A 545 8.22 -31.65 -28.49
CA ASN A 545 7.74 -32.90 -27.91
C ASN A 545 6.52 -32.68 -26.98
N ALA A 546 5.49 -31.96 -27.40
CA ALA A 546 4.22 -31.95 -26.65
C ALA A 546 3.61 -33.38 -26.67
N PRO A 547 3.45 -34.07 -25.52
CA PRO A 547 2.60 -35.25 -25.51
C PRO A 547 1.20 -34.83 -25.98
N ALA A 548 0.59 -35.62 -26.87
CA ALA A 548 -0.81 -35.43 -27.23
C ALA A 548 -1.61 -35.34 -25.92
N LYS A 549 -2.38 -34.26 -25.75
CA LYS A 549 -3.29 -34.13 -24.60
C LYS A 549 -4.16 -35.39 -24.51
N PRO A 550 -4.38 -35.94 -23.30
CA PRO A 550 -5.30 -37.06 -23.12
C PRO A 550 -6.71 -36.71 -23.60
#